data_AF-A0A6B2TNU0-F1
#
_entry.id   AF-A0A6B2TNU0-F1
#
_cell.length_a   1.000
_cell.length_b   1.000
_cell.length_c   1.000
_cell.angle_alpha   90.00
_cell.angle_beta   90.00
_cell.angle_gamma   90.00
#
_symmetry.space_group_name_H-M   'P 1'
#
loop_
_entity.id
_entity.type
_entity.pdbx_description
1 polymer ?
#
loop_
_entity_poly.entity_id
_entity_poly.type
_entity_poly.pdbx_seq_one_letter_code
_entity_poly.pdbx_strand_id
1 'polypeptide(L)'
;MKTHLAAALGSLVLTAGTLLGAPAAVGAQSAPYPSLAFDVTVGASSVRGTLTWYDRSVGASGKLTTVGCNRLQIIAYGASGNELGSWRGSIQCDVTYQFRTVLPAHAPGGAPSVDVCLGDTNTARTCERYNKP
;
A
#
# COMPACT_ATOMS: atom_id res chain seq x y z
N MET A 1 -59.68 -6.46 50.87
CA MET A 1 -60.03 -5.32 49.97
C MET A 1 -58.92 -5.24 48.92
N LYS A 2 -59.10 -5.39 47.61
CA LYS A 2 -60.25 -5.33 46.69
C LYS A 2 -59.99 -6.33 45.55
N THR A 3 -61.01 -7.05 45.13
CA THR A 3 -61.09 -7.84 43.89
C THR A 3 -61.58 -6.95 42.74
N HIS A 4 -61.01 -7.08 41.54
CA HIS A 4 -61.70 -6.74 40.30
C HIS A 4 -61.34 -7.75 39.20
N LEU A 5 -62.39 -8.38 38.67
CA LEU A 5 -62.44 -9.15 37.42
C LEU A 5 -62.31 -8.23 36.21
N ALA A 6 -61.68 -8.71 35.14
CA ALA A 6 -62.14 -8.47 33.77
C ALA A 6 -61.52 -9.49 32.80
N ALA A 7 -62.38 -10.11 32.00
CA ALA A 7 -62.07 -11.05 30.94
C ALA A 7 -61.65 -10.31 29.65
N ALA A 8 -60.82 -10.95 28.82
CA ALA A 8 -60.86 -10.78 27.36
C ALA A 8 -60.13 -11.94 26.68
N LEU A 9 -60.89 -12.84 26.06
CA LEU A 9 -60.42 -13.75 25.03
C LEU A 9 -60.16 -12.90 23.78
N GLY A 10 -58.91 -12.88 23.31
CA GLY A 10 -58.49 -12.17 22.10
C GLY A 10 -57.77 -13.14 21.16
N SER A 11 -58.37 -13.35 19.99
CA SER A 11 -58.00 -14.32 18.97
C SER A 11 -56.67 -14.02 18.26
N LEU A 12 -56.08 -15.10 17.75
CA LEU A 12 -54.96 -15.21 16.80
C LEU A 12 -54.82 -14.06 15.79
N VAL A 13 -53.59 -13.56 15.62
CA VAL A 13 -53.07 -13.10 14.32
C VAL A 13 -51.64 -13.61 14.16
N LEU A 14 -51.44 -14.55 13.24
CA LEU A 14 -50.13 -14.90 12.72
C LEU A 14 -49.57 -13.69 11.98
N THR A 15 -48.59 -13.00 12.56
CA THR A 15 -47.75 -12.07 11.80
C THR A 15 -46.58 -12.86 11.21
N ALA A 16 -46.80 -13.37 9.99
CA ALA A 16 -45.72 -13.74 9.09
C ALA A 16 -44.96 -12.45 8.70
N GLY A 17 -44.00 -12.07 9.55
CA GLY A 17 -43.09 -10.95 9.32
C GLY A 17 -42.02 -11.36 8.33
N THR A 18 -42.31 -11.14 7.05
CA THR A 18 -41.41 -10.95 5.90
C THR A 18 -39.92 -11.06 6.21
N LEU A 19 -39.29 -12.08 5.60
CA LEU A 19 -37.86 -12.12 5.30
C LEU A 19 -37.44 -10.80 4.65
N LEU A 20 -36.91 -9.88 5.45
CA LEU A 20 -36.11 -8.78 4.94
C LEU A 20 -34.82 -9.40 4.42
N GLY A 21 -34.85 -9.80 3.15
CA GLY A 21 -33.65 -10.02 2.36
C GLY A 21 -32.85 -8.73 2.40
N ALA A 22 -31.87 -8.66 3.31
CA ALA A 22 -30.83 -7.67 3.25
C ALA A 22 -30.25 -7.76 1.83
N PRO A 23 -30.14 -6.65 1.07
CA PRO A 23 -29.42 -6.71 -0.18
C PRO A 23 -28.03 -7.21 0.16
N ALA A 24 -27.66 -8.37 -0.38
CA ALA A 24 -26.28 -8.82 -0.38
C ALA A 24 -25.46 -7.64 -0.90
N ALA A 25 -24.56 -7.12 -0.06
CA ALA A 25 -23.69 -6.01 -0.43
C ALA A 25 -23.00 -6.38 -1.75
N VAL A 26 -23.52 -5.79 -2.83
CA VAL A 26 -23.00 -5.95 -4.18
C VAL A 26 -21.56 -5.49 -4.13
N GLY A 27 -20.66 -6.35 -4.60
CA GLY A 27 -19.22 -6.30 -4.36
C GLY A 27 -18.66 -4.87 -4.38
N ALA A 28 -18.11 -4.46 -3.23
CA ALA A 28 -17.29 -3.28 -3.16
C ALA A 28 -16.12 -3.48 -4.13
N GLN A 29 -16.18 -2.83 -5.29
CA GLN A 29 -15.04 -2.71 -6.18
C GLN A 29 -13.99 -1.91 -5.41
N SER A 30 -13.03 -2.60 -4.82
CA SER A 30 -11.86 -1.97 -4.21
C SER A 30 -11.21 -1.15 -5.31
N ALA A 31 -11.20 0.18 -5.15
CA ALA A 31 -10.48 1.05 -6.05
C ALA A 31 -9.01 0.58 -6.10
N PRO A 32 -8.38 0.53 -7.28
CA PRO A 32 -6.99 0.13 -7.38
C PRO A 32 -6.12 1.04 -6.50
N TYR A 33 -5.14 0.43 -5.83
CA TYR A 33 -4.19 1.19 -5.03
C TYR A 33 -3.46 2.24 -5.89
N PRO A 34 -3.21 3.46 -5.36
CA PRO A 34 -2.44 4.47 -6.08
C PRO A 34 -1.09 3.92 -6.52
N SER A 35 -0.70 4.20 -7.76
CA SER A 35 0.58 3.75 -8.31
C SER A 35 1.23 4.82 -9.16
N LEU A 36 2.56 4.86 -9.14
CA LEU A 36 3.37 5.83 -9.87
C LEU A 36 4.58 5.14 -10.47
N ALA A 37 4.89 5.46 -11.73
CA ALA A 37 6.13 5.02 -12.35
C ALA A 37 7.32 5.84 -11.85
N PHE A 38 8.48 5.22 -11.74
CA PHE A 38 9.74 5.91 -11.41
C PHE A 38 10.83 5.54 -12.41
N ASP A 39 11.78 6.46 -12.60
CA ASP A 39 12.97 6.30 -13.42
C ASP A 39 14.10 7.14 -12.83
N VAL A 40 15.11 6.48 -12.28
CA VAL A 40 16.30 7.16 -11.74
C VAL A 40 17.49 6.69 -12.56
N THR A 41 18.22 7.63 -13.14
CA THR A 41 19.39 7.36 -13.99
C THR A 41 20.64 8.03 -13.43
N VAL A 42 21.73 7.27 -13.31
CA VAL A 42 23.03 7.72 -12.82
C VAL A 42 24.12 7.23 -13.77
N GLY A 43 24.70 8.15 -14.55
CA GLY A 43 25.64 7.80 -15.61
C GLY A 43 25.00 6.83 -16.61
N ALA A 44 25.62 5.66 -16.78
CA ALA A 44 25.09 4.58 -17.63
C ALA A 44 24.23 3.55 -16.87
N SER A 45 24.04 3.71 -15.56
CA SER A 45 23.14 2.88 -14.75
C SER A 45 21.75 3.51 -14.64
N SER A 46 20.71 2.69 -14.54
CA SER A 46 19.33 3.17 -14.36
C SER A 46 18.49 2.18 -13.55
N VAL A 47 17.48 2.69 -12.87
CA VAL A 47 16.43 1.88 -12.24
C VAL A 47 15.07 2.43 -12.63
N ARG A 48 14.22 1.55 -13.18
CA ARG A 48 12.88 1.88 -13.66
C ARG A 48 11.85 0.93 -13.11
N GLY A 49 10.69 1.42 -12.74
CA GLY A 49 9.65 0.56 -12.19
C GLY A 49 8.37 1.28 -11.81
N THR A 50 7.63 0.65 -10.91
CA THR A 50 6.37 1.15 -10.37
C THR A 50 6.37 1.02 -8.86
N LEU A 51 5.95 2.10 -8.20
CA LEU A 51 5.58 2.15 -6.79
C LEU A 51 4.07 1.98 -6.67
N THR A 52 3.62 1.23 -5.67
CA THR A 52 2.20 1.03 -5.35
C THR A 52 1.98 1.28 -3.87
N TRP A 53 1.15 2.25 -3.53
CA TRP A 53 0.89 2.65 -2.15
C TRP A 53 -0.29 1.88 -1.58
N TYR A 54 0.00 0.99 -0.64
CA TYR A 54 -1.00 0.32 0.17
C TYR A 54 -1.24 1.10 1.47
N ASP A 55 -2.22 0.68 2.27
CA ASP A 55 -2.59 1.37 3.52
C ASP A 55 -1.43 1.47 4.51
N ARG A 56 -0.58 0.44 4.59
CA ARG A 56 0.54 0.35 5.56
C ARG A 56 1.82 -0.21 4.97
N SER A 57 1.96 -0.18 3.64
CA SER A 57 3.16 -0.60 2.95
C SER A 57 3.26 0.07 1.59
N VAL A 58 4.45 0.04 1.00
CA VAL A 58 4.66 0.41 -0.40
C VAL A 58 5.26 -0.76 -1.15
N GLY A 59 4.57 -1.22 -2.19
CA GLY A 59 5.12 -2.17 -3.15
C GLY A 59 6.03 -1.45 -4.13
N ALA A 60 7.18 -2.05 -4.44
CA ALA A 60 8.07 -1.57 -5.48
C ALA A 60 8.48 -2.75 -6.37
N SER A 61 8.34 -2.59 -7.69
CA SER A 61 8.82 -3.57 -8.65
C SER A 61 9.37 -2.90 -9.89
N GLY A 62 10.38 -3.51 -10.49
CA GLY A 62 11.01 -2.92 -11.65
C GLY A 62 12.27 -3.64 -12.09
N LYS A 63 13.10 -2.91 -12.82
CA LYS A 63 14.35 -3.36 -13.41
C LYS A 63 15.45 -2.38 -13.07
N LEU A 64 16.53 -2.90 -12.51
CA LEU A 64 17.79 -2.21 -12.28
C LEU A 64 18.76 -2.63 -13.38
N THR A 65 19.28 -1.69 -14.14
CA THR A 65 20.37 -1.89 -15.11
C THR A 65 21.61 -1.20 -14.55
N THR A 66 22.68 -1.95 -14.32
CA THR A 66 23.94 -1.40 -13.80
C THR A 66 25.04 -1.47 -14.85
N VAL A 67 25.83 -0.41 -14.91
CA VAL A 67 27.16 -0.34 -15.53
C VAL A 67 28.11 0.05 -14.41
N GLY A 68 29.12 -0.77 -14.15
CA GLY A 68 29.82 -0.83 -12.87
C GLY A 68 28.95 -1.39 -11.75
N CYS A 69 29.46 -1.36 -10.53
CA CYS A 69 28.78 -1.90 -9.35
C CYS A 69 27.86 -0.87 -8.70
N ASN A 70 26.54 -1.06 -8.80
CA ASN A 70 25.56 -0.17 -8.21
C ASN A 70 24.57 -0.94 -7.33
N ARG A 71 23.89 -0.22 -6.44
CA ARG A 71 22.88 -0.76 -5.54
C ARG A 71 21.65 0.14 -5.55
N LEU A 72 20.51 -0.51 -5.50
CA LEU A 72 19.21 0.12 -5.29
C LEU A 72 18.89 0.17 -3.79
N GLN A 73 18.46 1.34 -3.33
CA GLN A 73 17.81 1.52 -2.04
C GLN A 73 16.48 2.25 -2.25
N ILE A 74 15.44 1.81 -1.56
CA ILE A 74 14.12 2.44 -1.58
C ILE A 74 13.76 2.75 -0.12
N ILE A 75 13.22 3.93 0.15
CA ILE A 75 12.92 4.39 1.52
C ILE A 75 11.53 5.04 1.52
N ALA A 76 10.65 4.56 2.39
CA ALA A 76 9.32 5.11 2.59
C ALA A 76 9.31 6.09 3.76
N TYR A 77 8.75 7.29 3.56
CA TYR A 77 8.70 8.35 4.55
C TYR A 77 7.26 8.64 4.99
N GLY A 78 7.11 9.02 6.26
CA GLY A 78 5.87 9.51 6.85
C GLY A 78 5.64 10.99 6.57
N ALA A 79 4.46 11.50 6.94
CA ALA A 79 4.09 12.91 6.74
C ALA A 79 5.01 13.91 7.46
N SER A 80 5.58 13.50 8.60
CA SER A 80 6.59 14.27 9.34
C SER A 80 8.01 14.14 8.79
N GLY A 81 8.21 13.41 7.68
CA GLY A 81 9.52 13.18 7.07
C GLY A 81 10.37 12.11 7.78
N ASN A 82 9.83 11.38 8.75
CA ASN A 82 10.51 10.25 9.38
C ASN A 82 10.48 9.02 8.46
N GLU A 83 11.55 8.23 8.46
CA GLU A 83 11.57 6.94 7.77
C GLU A 83 10.55 5.99 8.44
N LEU A 84 9.69 5.38 7.63
CA LEU A 84 8.74 4.34 8.06
C LEU A 84 9.24 2.93 7.74
N GLY A 85 10.09 2.82 6.73
CA GLY A 85 10.70 1.57 6.30
C GLY A 85 11.59 1.77 5.09
N SER A 86 12.56 0.87 4.93
CA SER A 86 13.44 0.86 3.77
C SER A 86 13.69 -0.56 3.27
N TRP A 87 14.02 -0.65 1.99
CA TRP A 87 14.54 -1.86 1.38
C TRP A 87 15.84 -1.53 0.67
N ARG A 88 16.81 -2.43 0.79
CA ARG A 88 18.11 -2.30 0.16
C ARG A 88 18.45 -3.59 -0.56
N GLY A 89 18.69 -3.50 -1.86
CA GLY A 89 19.12 -4.63 -2.67
C GLY A 89 20.59 -4.99 -2.43
N SER A 90 21.02 -6.14 -2.93
CA SER A 90 22.45 -6.45 -3.06
C SER A 90 23.13 -5.50 -4.06
N ILE A 91 24.46 -5.40 -3.98
CA ILE A 91 25.24 -4.73 -5.03
C ILE A 91 25.14 -5.58 -6.29
N GLN A 92 24.90 -4.94 -7.43
CA GLN A 92 24.76 -5.54 -8.74
C GLN A 92 25.77 -4.89 -9.69
N CYS A 93 26.61 -5.69 -10.36
CA CYS A 93 27.68 -5.19 -11.22
C CYS A 93 27.45 -5.62 -12.66
N ASP A 94 27.46 -4.66 -13.59
CA ASP A 94 27.35 -4.88 -15.04
C ASP A 94 26.22 -5.82 -15.45
N VAL A 95 25.05 -5.66 -14.82
CA VAL A 95 23.93 -6.59 -14.95
C VAL A 95 22.60 -5.88 -15.02
N THR A 96 21.64 -6.53 -15.67
CA THR A 96 20.23 -6.17 -15.57
C THR A 96 19.51 -7.12 -14.62
N TYR A 97 19.00 -6.60 -13.53
CA TYR A 97 18.35 -7.35 -12.45
C TYR A 97 16.90 -6.89 -12.27
N GLN A 98 15.95 -7.83 -12.26
CA GLN A 98 14.57 -7.54 -11.89
C GLN A 98 14.39 -7.63 -10.39
N PHE A 99 13.59 -6.73 -9.82
CA PHE A 99 13.28 -6.75 -8.40
C PHE A 99 11.78 -6.59 -8.16
N ARG A 100 11.36 -7.16 -7.04
CA ARG A 100 10.05 -6.96 -6.44
C ARG A 100 10.24 -6.97 -4.94
N THR A 101 9.72 -5.96 -4.26
CA THR A 101 9.84 -5.81 -2.81
C THR A 101 8.64 -5.06 -2.24
N VAL A 102 8.48 -5.14 -0.93
CA VAL A 102 7.45 -4.43 -0.16
C VAL A 102 8.14 -3.76 1.02
N LEU A 103 7.96 -2.45 1.14
CA LEU A 103 8.48 -1.65 2.24
C LEU A 103 7.39 -1.49 3.29
N PRO A 104 7.70 -1.67 4.59
CA PRO A 104 6.74 -1.34 5.64
C PRO A 104 6.50 0.16 5.69
N ALA A 105 5.25 0.57 5.89
CA ALA A 105 4.84 1.96 6.05
C ALA A 105 3.76 2.06 7.14
N HIS A 106 4.08 1.57 8.34
CA HIS A 106 3.11 1.34 9.43
C HIS A 106 2.64 2.63 10.15
N ALA A 107 2.41 3.72 9.42
CA ALA A 107 1.76 4.92 9.92
C ALA A 107 0.29 4.99 9.46
N PRO A 108 -0.60 5.66 10.23
CA PRO A 108 -1.92 6.03 9.73
C PRO A 108 -1.81 6.80 8.40
N GLY A 109 -2.53 6.36 7.36
CA GLY A 109 -2.45 6.96 6.02
C GLY A 109 -1.31 6.44 5.13
N GLY A 110 -0.43 5.58 5.65
CA GLY A 110 0.70 5.01 4.93
C GLY A 110 1.83 6.02 4.70
N ALA A 111 2.70 5.72 3.74
CA ALA A 111 3.79 6.62 3.35
C ALA A 111 3.31 7.66 2.31
N PRO A 112 3.31 8.96 2.60
CA PRO A 112 3.02 9.98 1.58
C PRO A 112 4.12 10.12 0.52
N SER A 113 5.35 9.69 0.80
CA SER A 113 6.45 9.79 -0.16
C SER A 113 7.43 8.64 -0.03
N VAL A 114 8.14 8.38 -1.13
CA VAL A 114 9.16 7.34 -1.24
C VAL A 114 10.36 7.90 -1.97
N ASP A 115 11.55 7.63 -1.46
CA ASP A 115 12.79 7.90 -2.18
C ASP A 115 13.28 6.64 -2.85
N VAL A 116 13.66 6.77 -4.12
CA VAL A 116 14.34 5.74 -4.89
C VAL A 116 15.77 6.22 -5.12
N CYS A 117 16.72 5.49 -4.57
CA CYS A 117 18.13 5.85 -4.59
C CYS A 117 18.94 4.83 -5.39
N LEU A 118 19.81 5.33 -6.26
CA LEU A 118 20.77 4.56 -7.03
C LEU A 118 22.19 5.09 -6.77
N GLY A 119 23.12 4.18 -6.50
CA GLY A 119 24.54 4.51 -6.41
C GLY A 119 25.38 3.33 -5.93
N ASP A 120 26.69 3.54 -5.85
CA ASP A 120 27.65 2.51 -5.45
C ASP A 120 28.03 2.60 -3.95
N THR A 121 29.03 1.83 -3.50
CA THR A 121 29.54 1.85 -2.12
C THR A 121 30.54 2.96 -1.82
N ASN A 122 31.09 3.59 -2.85
CA ASN A 122 32.22 4.51 -2.85
C ASN A 122 31.85 5.94 -3.33
N THR A 123 30.65 6.17 -3.87
CA THR A 123 30.17 7.44 -4.38
C THR A 123 28.86 7.88 -3.73
N ALA A 124 28.53 9.17 -3.89
CA ALA A 124 27.26 9.74 -3.45
C ALA A 124 26.10 9.05 -4.19
N ARG A 125 25.07 8.63 -3.45
CA ARG A 125 23.85 8.06 -4.04
C ARG A 125 22.97 9.18 -4.56
N THR A 126 22.47 9.03 -5.78
CA THR A 126 21.43 9.91 -6.32
C THR A 126 20.08 9.36 -5.89
N CYS A 127 19.29 10.19 -5.22
CA CYS A 127 17.95 9.84 -4.75
C CYS A 127 16.94 10.78 -5.41
N GLU A 128 15.85 10.19 -5.89
CA GLU A 128 14.67 10.94 -6.33
C GLU A 128 13.48 10.62 -5.45
N ARG A 129 12.71 11.65 -5.11
CA ARG A 129 11.52 11.54 -4.27
C ARG A 129 10.27 11.47 -5.14
N TYR A 130 9.43 10.49 -4.83
CA TYR A 130 8.16 10.21 -5.47
C TYR A 130 7.04 10.35 -4.44
N ASN A 131 6.09 11.24 -4.69
CA ASN A 131 4.94 11.45 -3.80
C ASN A 131 3.80 10.51 -4.20
N LYS A 132 3.04 10.05 -3.21
CA LYS A 132 1.79 9.32 -3.42
C LYS A 132 0.85 10.19 -4.28
N PRO A 133 0.31 9.67 -5.40
CA PRO A 133 -0.66 10.39 -6.24
C PRO A 133 -1.96 10.71 -5.51
#